data_AF-A0AAN8ICN2-F1
#
_entry.id   AF-A0AAN8ICN2-F1
#
_cell.length_a   1.000
_cell.length_b   1.000
_cell.length_c   1.000
_cell.angle_alpha   90.00
_cell.angle_beta   90.00
_cell.angle_gamma   90.00
#
_symmetry.space_group_name_H-M   'P 1'
#
loop_
_entity.id
_entity.type
_entity.pdbx_description
1 polymer ?
#
loop_
_entity_poly.entity_id
_entity_poly.type
_entity_poly.pdbx_seq_one_letter_code
_entity_poly.pdbx_strand_id
1 'polypeptide(L)'
;MMADGRVAFCGKQDSAERFWSELGRPLPRNFNPADHYISSLSTKNPERSGHRSSKTKAAIETPFKAICDIFDQSSYGQKVWMEAKSYVRELPDPSDMPLTFDQQWKGSTRAQAGYRFSRFHATWFNQFRALFWRNTRTVLREPTLLKVQLLQSVVIAVLNGIVYLGNSYTQDKVANINGSLFLLVTNMAFMFQFVVVNHFCSEISTFYREYSSGLYSVSAYFMAKNLAELPTYTLAAVMFGSILYWMSRHFPLWDAFGFYLLIAVLVQNTAISIAYAVGCVFGSVSTAVAILPIFVVPMMAFGG
;
A
#
# COMPACT_ATOMS: atom_id res chain seq x y z
N MET A 1 14.57 7.57 -26.46
CA MET A 1 15.52 6.55 -25.95
C MET A 1 16.33 7.18 -24.83
N MET A 2 16.51 6.47 -23.71
CA MET A 2 17.29 6.94 -22.56
C MET A 2 18.29 5.87 -22.13
N ALA A 3 19.45 6.30 -21.67
CA ALA A 3 20.49 5.45 -21.08
C ALA A 3 21.02 6.14 -19.82
N ASP A 4 21.00 5.43 -18.69
CA ASP A 4 21.55 5.92 -17.41
C ASP A 4 20.99 7.29 -16.97
N GLY A 5 19.69 7.49 -17.21
CA GLY A 5 18.99 8.74 -16.90
C GLY A 5 19.22 9.89 -17.89
N ARG A 6 20.05 9.71 -18.92
CA ARG A 6 20.28 10.69 -20.00
C ARG A 6 19.49 10.34 -21.24
N VAL A 7 19.08 11.37 -22.00
CA VAL A 7 18.40 11.21 -23.28
C VAL A 7 19.43 10.93 -24.37
N ALA A 8 19.34 9.74 -24.97
CA ALA A 8 20.23 9.36 -26.07
C ALA A 8 19.69 9.79 -27.44
N PHE A 9 18.37 9.79 -27.60
CA PHE A 9 17.69 10.29 -28.80
C PHE A 9 16.20 10.50 -28.53
N CYS A 10 15.62 11.58 -29.06
CA CYS A 10 14.19 11.84 -29.06
C CYS A 10 13.77 12.41 -30.43
N GLY A 11 12.88 11.71 -31.15
CA GLY A 11 12.47 12.11 -32.48
C GLY A 11 11.74 11.00 -33.23
N LYS A 12 11.46 11.24 -34.52
CA LYS A 12 10.85 10.26 -35.43
C LYS A 12 11.83 9.13 -35.80
N GLN A 13 11.29 7.98 -36.19
CA GLN A 13 12.06 6.82 -36.57
C GLN A 13 13.02 7.09 -37.76
N ASP A 14 12.55 7.78 -38.80
CA ASP A 14 13.39 8.14 -39.96
C ASP A 14 14.58 9.04 -39.58
N SER A 15 14.39 9.89 -38.57
CA SER A 15 15.44 10.76 -38.04
C SER A 15 16.45 9.98 -37.20
N ALA A 16 16.03 8.90 -36.54
CA ALA A 16 16.91 8.01 -35.79
C ALA A 16 17.87 7.27 -36.74
N GLU A 17 17.39 6.78 -37.88
CA GLU A 17 18.25 6.10 -38.86
C GLU A 17 19.34 7.02 -39.39
N ARG A 18 18.99 8.28 -39.69
CA ARG A 18 19.95 9.30 -40.14
C ARG A 18 20.97 9.63 -39.04
N PHE A 19 20.51 9.85 -37.81
CA PHE A 19 21.39 10.16 -36.67
C PHE A 19 22.37 9.01 -36.37
N TRP A 20 21.92 7.75 -36.38
CA TRP A 20 22.81 6.60 -36.18
C TRP A 20 23.77 6.39 -37.35
N SER A 21 23.35 6.74 -38.57
CA SER A 21 24.24 6.76 -39.73
C SER A 21 25.32 7.85 -39.62
N GLU A 22 24.97 9.05 -39.15
CA GLU A 22 25.91 10.15 -38.85
C GLU A 22 26.91 9.78 -37.74
N LEU A 23 26.48 8.96 -36.77
CA LEU A 23 27.33 8.41 -35.70
C LEU A 23 28.31 7.33 -36.21
N GLY A 24 28.26 6.97 -37.50
CA GLY A 24 29.08 5.90 -38.08
C GLY A 24 28.57 4.49 -37.80
N ARG A 25 27.29 4.34 -37.41
CA ARG A 25 26.64 3.07 -37.10
C ARG A 25 25.34 2.90 -37.91
N PRO A 26 25.43 2.74 -39.24
CA PRO A 26 24.26 2.54 -40.06
C PRO A 26 23.55 1.24 -39.71
N LEU A 27 22.24 1.21 -39.94
CA LEU A 27 21.43 0.03 -39.67
C LEU A 27 21.85 -1.14 -40.59
N PRO A 28 22.21 -2.33 -40.04
CA PRO A 28 22.54 -3.48 -40.86
C PRO A 28 21.31 -3.99 -41.63
N ARG A 29 21.54 -4.55 -42.83
CA ARG A 29 20.46 -5.18 -43.62
C ARG A 29 19.86 -6.34 -42.81
N ASN A 30 18.53 -6.41 -42.76
CA ASN A 30 17.74 -7.41 -42.03
C ASN A 30 17.87 -7.38 -40.49
N PHE A 31 18.22 -6.24 -39.90
CA PHE A 31 18.26 -6.08 -38.43
C PHE A 31 17.12 -5.20 -37.93
N ASN A 32 16.56 -5.52 -36.75
CA ASN A 32 15.50 -4.72 -36.13
C ASN A 32 16.07 -3.36 -35.64
N PRO A 33 15.58 -2.21 -36.14
CA PRO A 33 16.08 -0.89 -35.74
C PRO A 33 16.11 -0.67 -34.22
N ALA A 34 15.05 -1.07 -33.52
CA ALA A 34 14.95 -0.87 -32.08
C ALA A 34 16.05 -1.61 -31.30
N ASP A 35 16.32 -2.86 -31.69
CA ASP A 35 17.36 -3.69 -31.07
C ASP A 35 18.77 -3.17 -31.40
N HIS A 36 18.96 -2.62 -32.61
CA HIS A 36 20.22 -2.01 -33.00
C HIS A 36 20.53 -0.77 -32.16
N TYR A 37 19.55 0.12 -31.99
CA TYR A 37 19.72 1.32 -31.19
C TYR A 37 19.90 0.99 -29.71
N ILE A 38 19.12 0.07 -29.15
CA ILE A 38 19.24 -0.33 -27.74
C ILE A 38 20.58 -1.04 -27.49
N SER A 39 21.03 -1.92 -28.38
CA SER A 39 22.34 -2.58 -28.24
C SER A 39 23.51 -1.62 -28.32
N SER A 40 23.36 -0.51 -29.07
CA SER A 40 24.36 0.57 -29.10
C SER A 40 24.40 1.41 -27.82
N LEU A 41 23.32 1.41 -27.03
CA LEU A 41 23.18 2.17 -25.78
C LEU A 41 23.42 1.29 -24.54
N SER A 42 23.42 -0.03 -24.68
CA SER A 42 23.62 -0.97 -23.58
C SER A 42 25.10 -1.07 -23.21
N THR A 43 25.44 -0.75 -21.97
CA THR A 43 26.72 -1.12 -21.37
C THR A 43 26.79 -2.63 -21.21
N LYS A 44 27.43 -3.33 -22.15
CA LYS A 44 27.76 -4.73 -21.93
C LYS A 44 28.86 -4.80 -20.87
N ASN A 45 28.51 -5.28 -19.68
CA ASN A 45 29.51 -5.63 -18.67
C ASN A 45 30.48 -6.66 -19.30
N PRO A 46 31.80 -6.38 -19.34
CA PRO A 46 32.77 -7.22 -20.04
C PRO A 46 32.82 -8.66 -19.51
N GLU A 47 32.36 -8.90 -18.27
CA GLU A 47 32.36 -10.21 -17.62
C GLU A 47 31.32 -11.21 -18.16
N ARG A 48 30.21 -10.74 -18.76
CA ARG A 48 29.15 -11.65 -19.27
C ARG A 48 29.37 -12.10 -20.72
N SER A 49 30.38 -11.56 -21.39
CA SER A 49 30.66 -11.83 -22.80
C SER A 49 31.86 -12.77 -22.95
N GLY A 50 31.69 -14.03 -22.53
CA GLY A 50 32.62 -15.09 -22.90
C GLY A 50 32.77 -15.17 -24.43
N HIS A 51 34.02 -15.28 -24.88
CA HIS A 51 34.39 -15.77 -26.22
C HIS A 51 34.01 -14.92 -27.45
N ARG A 52 34.37 -13.63 -27.51
CA ARG A 52 34.64 -12.99 -28.82
C ARG A 52 35.76 -11.93 -28.76
N SER A 53 36.81 -12.25 -29.53
CA SER A 53 38.09 -11.58 -29.87
C SER A 53 38.34 -10.13 -29.43
N SER A 54 39.54 -9.88 -28.90
CA SER A 54 39.98 -8.68 -28.18
C SER A 54 40.42 -7.48 -29.03
N LYS A 55 40.44 -7.56 -30.37
CA LYS A 55 41.01 -6.48 -31.21
C LYS A 55 40.00 -5.44 -31.72
N THR A 56 38.70 -5.67 -31.57
CA THR A 56 37.64 -4.80 -32.14
C THR A 56 36.79 -4.10 -31.07
N LYS A 57 37.10 -4.27 -29.77
CA LYS A 57 36.29 -3.70 -28.68
C LYS A 57 36.60 -2.22 -28.40
N ALA A 58 37.86 -1.79 -28.52
CA ALA A 58 38.28 -0.42 -28.17
C ALA A 58 37.73 0.68 -29.10
N ALA A 59 37.38 0.36 -30.35
CA ALA A 59 36.80 1.33 -31.29
C ALA A 59 35.26 1.31 -31.33
N ILE A 60 34.63 0.28 -30.75
CA ILE A 60 33.17 0.05 -30.80
C ILE A 60 32.47 0.51 -29.53
N GLU A 61 33.19 0.80 -28.46
CA GLU A 61 32.63 1.37 -27.23
C GLU A 61 32.80 2.89 -27.23
N THR A 62 32.10 3.61 -28.12
CA THR A 62 31.73 4.97 -27.70
C THR A 62 30.85 4.78 -26.47
N PRO A 63 31.24 5.29 -25.29
CA PRO A 63 30.40 5.15 -24.12
C PRO A 63 29.05 5.78 -24.48
N PHE A 64 27.93 5.17 -24.08
CA PHE A 64 26.59 5.72 -24.33
C PHE A 64 26.50 7.21 -23.93
N LYS A 65 27.34 7.64 -22.97
CA LYS A 65 27.59 9.06 -22.62
C LYS A 65 27.97 9.92 -23.83
N ALA A 66 28.92 9.49 -24.66
CA ALA A 66 29.31 10.19 -25.88
C ALA A 66 28.16 10.29 -26.88
N ILE A 67 27.30 9.26 -26.99
CA ILE A 67 26.12 9.31 -27.85
C ILE A 67 25.11 10.35 -27.32
N CYS A 68 24.91 10.40 -26.01
CA CYS A 68 24.08 11.42 -25.37
C CYS A 68 24.68 12.82 -25.55
N ASP A 69 25.99 13.00 -25.40
CA ASP A 69 26.68 14.29 -25.59
C ASP A 69 26.57 14.77 -27.05
N ILE A 70 26.70 13.86 -28.02
CA ILE A 70 26.52 14.15 -29.45
C ILE A 70 25.07 14.53 -29.73
N PHE A 71 24.10 13.83 -29.12
CA PHE A 71 22.69 14.17 -29.27
C PHE A 71 22.40 15.57 -28.72
N ASP A 72 22.90 15.90 -27.52
CA ASP A 72 22.74 17.21 -26.88
C ASP A 72 23.31 18.35 -27.75
N GLN A 73 24.43 18.10 -28.45
CA GLN A 73 25.06 19.07 -29.37
C GLN A 73 24.42 19.09 -30.77
N SER A 74 23.75 18.01 -31.17
CA SER A 74 23.19 17.87 -32.51
C SER A 74 22.03 18.84 -32.77
N SER A 75 21.78 19.12 -34.06
CA SER A 75 20.61 19.90 -34.47
C SER A 75 19.28 19.25 -34.05
N TYR A 76 19.24 17.93 -33.88
CA TYR A 76 18.06 17.20 -33.39
C TYR A 76 17.81 17.48 -31.91
N GLY A 77 18.84 17.36 -31.06
CA GLY A 77 18.75 17.65 -29.63
C GLY A 77 18.42 19.11 -29.36
N GLN A 78 19.05 20.05 -30.09
CA GLN A 78 18.74 21.47 -29.98
C GLN A 78 17.30 21.81 -30.36
N LYS A 79 16.73 21.16 -31.38
CA LYS A 79 15.31 21.33 -31.76
C LYS A 79 14.37 20.89 -30.64
N VAL A 80 14.60 19.70 -30.09
CA VAL A 80 13.82 19.17 -28.96
C VAL A 80 13.97 20.06 -27.73
N TRP A 81 15.19 20.55 -27.47
CA TRP A 81 15.46 21.49 -26.39
C TRP A 81 14.75 22.83 -26.56
N MET A 82 14.76 23.40 -27.77
CA MET A 82 14.06 24.65 -28.06
C MET A 82 12.54 24.50 -27.94
N GLU A 83 11.99 23.39 -28.45
CA GLU A 83 10.57 23.06 -28.30
C GLU A 83 10.19 22.88 -26.82
N ALA A 84 10.99 22.14 -26.04
CA ALA A 84 10.80 22.00 -24.60
C ALA A 84 10.90 23.35 -23.87
N LYS A 85 11.86 24.20 -24.24
CA LYS A 85 12.05 25.52 -23.65
C LYS A 85 10.90 26.46 -23.98
N SER A 86 10.32 26.40 -25.17
CA SER A 86 9.11 27.19 -25.50
C SER A 86 7.94 26.79 -24.60
N TYR A 87 7.73 25.49 -24.36
CA TYR A 87 6.69 25.05 -23.43
C TYR A 87 6.97 25.48 -21.98
N VAL A 88 8.23 25.49 -21.55
CA VAL A 88 8.61 25.93 -20.18
C VAL A 88 8.50 27.45 -20.02
N ARG A 89 8.77 28.24 -21.07
CA ARG A 89 8.67 29.71 -21.01
C ARG A 89 7.23 30.21 -20.86
N GLU A 90 6.25 29.39 -21.23
CA GLU A 90 4.84 29.63 -20.98
C GLU A 90 4.42 29.30 -19.52
N LEU A 91 5.27 28.57 -18.78
CA LEU A 91 5.02 28.26 -17.37
C LEU A 91 5.56 29.42 -16.48
N PRO A 92 4.81 29.87 -15.46
CA PRO A 92 5.28 30.87 -14.51
C PRO A 92 6.53 30.41 -13.74
N ASP A 93 7.35 31.38 -13.31
CA ASP A 93 8.65 31.17 -12.67
C ASP A 93 8.55 30.26 -11.42
N PRO A 94 9.43 29.25 -11.25
CA PRO A 94 9.38 28.34 -10.09
C PRO A 94 9.54 29.02 -8.73
N SER A 95 10.03 30.26 -8.67
CA SER A 95 10.08 31.07 -7.44
C SER A 95 8.72 31.62 -7.00
N ASP A 96 7.77 31.76 -7.92
CA ASP A 96 6.36 32.12 -7.66
C ASP A 96 5.46 30.89 -7.50
N MET A 97 6.03 29.67 -7.58
CA MET A 97 5.28 28.44 -7.39
C MET A 97 5.17 28.07 -5.91
N PRO A 98 3.95 28.04 -5.34
CA PRO A 98 3.78 27.60 -3.96
C PRO A 98 4.11 26.11 -3.84
N LEU A 99 4.86 25.78 -2.78
CA LEU A 99 5.49 24.49 -2.43
C LEU A 99 4.54 23.26 -2.34
N THR A 100 3.26 23.39 -2.66
CA THR A 100 2.31 22.28 -2.68
C THR A 100 2.11 21.77 -4.10
N PHE A 101 2.34 20.48 -4.29
CA PHE A 101 2.12 19.75 -5.55
C PHE A 101 0.70 19.99 -6.15
N ASP A 102 -0.29 20.29 -5.31
CA ASP A 102 -1.67 20.62 -5.68
C ASP A 102 -1.83 22.01 -6.35
N GLN A 103 -0.92 22.96 -6.11
CA GLN A 103 -0.97 24.30 -6.70
C GLN A 103 -0.05 24.43 -7.92
N GLN A 104 1.06 23.70 -7.95
CA GLN A 104 1.99 23.61 -9.09
C GLN A 104 1.31 23.17 -10.41
N TRP A 105 0.21 22.42 -10.33
CA TRP A 105 -0.52 21.94 -11.50
C TRP A 105 -1.55 22.92 -12.09
N LYS A 106 -1.93 23.95 -11.32
CA LYS A 106 -2.88 24.98 -11.79
C LYS A 106 -2.29 25.90 -12.85
N GLY A 107 -0.95 25.95 -12.97
CA GLY A 107 -0.23 26.79 -13.93
C GLY A 107 0.17 26.11 -15.24
N SER A 108 -0.15 24.83 -15.47
CA SER A 108 0.18 24.19 -16.76
C SER A 108 -0.71 24.74 -17.88
N THR A 109 -0.16 24.90 -19.09
CA THR A 109 -0.85 25.38 -20.30
C THR A 109 -2.15 24.60 -20.61
N ARG A 110 -2.29 23.38 -20.07
CA ARG A 110 -3.53 22.57 -20.13
C ARG A 110 -4.64 23.02 -19.18
N ALA A 111 -4.31 23.61 -18.04
CA ALA A 111 -5.30 24.23 -17.13
C ALA A 111 -5.87 25.54 -17.72
N GLN A 112 -5.06 26.30 -18.46
CA GLN A 112 -5.50 27.49 -19.22
C GLN A 112 -6.44 27.15 -20.40
N ALA A 113 -6.36 25.94 -20.95
CA ALA A 113 -7.32 25.41 -21.92
C ALA A 113 -8.66 24.95 -21.30
N GLY A 114 -8.91 25.26 -20.01
CA GLY A 114 -10.16 24.94 -19.32
C GLY A 114 -10.27 23.52 -18.75
N TYR A 115 -9.22 22.70 -18.88
CA TYR A 115 -9.22 21.35 -18.30
C TYR A 115 -8.86 21.41 -16.81
N ARG A 116 -9.88 21.29 -15.94
CA ARG A 116 -9.69 21.04 -14.51
C ARG A 116 -9.19 19.61 -14.30
N PHE A 117 -7.87 19.42 -14.24
CA PHE A 117 -7.30 18.19 -13.69
C PHE A 117 -7.46 18.21 -12.18
N SER A 118 -8.61 17.77 -11.69
CA SER A 118 -8.72 17.33 -10.30
C SER A 118 -7.84 16.10 -10.14
N ARG A 119 -6.96 16.09 -9.12
CA ARG A 119 -6.15 14.91 -8.76
C ARG A 119 -7.00 13.63 -8.68
N PHE A 120 -8.28 13.80 -8.35
CA PHE A 120 -9.30 12.76 -8.37
C PHE A 120 -10.47 13.18 -9.26
N HIS A 121 -10.80 12.38 -10.26
CA HIS A 121 -11.86 12.69 -11.23
C HIS A 121 -13.28 12.65 -10.63
N ALA A 122 -13.47 11.99 -9.48
CA ALA A 122 -14.76 11.82 -8.82
C ALA A 122 -14.85 12.62 -7.51
N THR A 123 -16.06 13.06 -7.14
CA THR A 123 -16.37 13.66 -5.83
C THR A 123 -16.06 12.69 -4.69
N TRP A 124 -15.66 13.21 -3.51
CA TRP A 124 -15.32 12.41 -2.34
C TRP A 124 -16.40 11.38 -1.95
N PHE A 125 -17.68 11.75 -2.00
CA PHE A 125 -18.79 10.84 -1.67
C PHE A 125 -18.93 9.69 -2.69
N ASN A 126 -18.67 9.97 -3.97
CA ASN A 126 -18.68 8.93 -5.01
C ASN A 126 -17.50 7.97 -4.86
N GLN A 127 -16.32 8.49 -4.50
CA GLN A 127 -15.16 7.67 -4.14
C GLN A 127 -15.48 6.77 -2.95
N PHE A 128 -16.00 7.35 -1.86
CA PHE A 128 -16.37 6.63 -0.66
C PHE A 128 -17.41 5.54 -0.92
N ARG A 129 -18.50 5.85 -1.64
CA ARG A 129 -19.55 4.87 -1.97
C ARG A 129 -19.01 3.71 -2.81
N ALA A 130 -18.17 4.00 -3.81
CA ALA A 130 -17.58 2.96 -4.66
C ALA A 130 -16.61 2.08 -3.86
N LEU A 131 -15.78 2.68 -3.01
CA LEU A 131 -14.84 1.97 -2.15
C LEU A 131 -15.56 1.14 -1.09
N PHE A 132 -16.60 1.68 -0.46
CA PHE A 132 -17.39 0.97 0.53
C PHE A 132 -18.07 -0.24 -0.10
N TRP A 133 -18.73 -0.07 -1.25
CA TRP A 133 -19.32 -1.18 -2.01
C TRP A 133 -18.29 -2.25 -2.37
N ARG A 134 -17.10 -1.84 -2.85
CA ARG A 134 -16.01 -2.76 -3.16
C ARG A 134 -15.57 -3.53 -1.92
N ASN A 135 -15.26 -2.83 -0.83
CA ASN A 135 -14.74 -3.41 0.40
C ASN A 135 -15.76 -4.37 1.04
N THR A 136 -17.04 -3.98 1.11
CA THR A 136 -18.11 -4.86 1.59
C THR A 136 -18.22 -6.12 0.73
N ARG A 137 -18.11 -6.00 -0.60
CA ARG A 137 -18.11 -7.18 -1.47
C ARG A 137 -16.87 -8.05 -1.27
N THR A 138 -15.69 -7.47 -1.08
CA THR A 138 -14.46 -8.23 -0.80
C THR A 138 -14.65 -9.07 0.46
N VAL A 139 -15.09 -8.44 1.55
CA VAL A 139 -15.35 -9.11 2.83
C VAL A 139 -16.36 -10.24 2.66
N LEU A 140 -17.49 -10.00 1.97
CA LEU A 140 -18.53 -11.02 1.77
C LEU A 140 -18.10 -12.15 0.81
N ARG A 141 -17.21 -11.86 -0.15
CA ARG A 141 -16.74 -12.83 -1.15
C ARG A 141 -15.52 -13.63 -0.71
N GLU A 142 -14.91 -13.32 0.44
CA GLU A 142 -13.88 -14.12 1.07
C GLU A 142 -14.42 -14.93 2.25
N PRO A 143 -15.26 -15.96 2.01
CA PRO A 143 -15.88 -16.73 3.08
C PRO A 143 -14.86 -17.58 3.85
N THR A 144 -13.69 -17.86 3.28
CA THR A 144 -12.62 -18.63 3.94
C THR A 144 -12.09 -17.89 5.15
N LEU A 145 -11.72 -16.62 4.98
CA LEU A 145 -11.20 -15.78 6.06
C LEU A 145 -12.26 -15.61 7.16
N LEU A 146 -13.50 -15.31 6.78
CA LEU A 146 -14.63 -15.16 7.72
C LEU A 146 -14.90 -16.44 8.51
N LYS A 147 -14.96 -17.60 7.84
CA LYS A 147 -15.22 -18.89 8.49
C LYS A 147 -14.12 -19.25 9.47
N VAL A 148 -12.85 -19.06 9.09
CA VAL A 148 -11.71 -19.35 9.97
C VAL A 148 -11.74 -18.45 11.20
N GLN A 149 -11.99 -17.15 11.04
CA GLN A 149 -12.09 -16.21 12.16
C GLN A 149 -13.23 -16.56 13.12
N LEU A 150 -14.43 -16.86 12.59
CA LEU A 150 -15.58 -17.23 13.42
C LEU A 150 -15.34 -18.55 14.15
N LEU A 151 -14.82 -19.56 13.46
CA LEU A 151 -14.49 -20.86 14.06
C LEU A 151 -13.42 -20.72 15.15
N GLN A 152 -12.33 -19.99 14.86
CA GLN A 152 -11.27 -19.70 15.82
C GLN A 152 -11.81 -18.99 17.05
N SER A 153 -12.66 -17.96 16.86
CA SER A 153 -13.28 -17.21 17.95
C SER A 153 -14.14 -18.11 18.83
N VAL A 154 -14.95 -19.00 18.24
CA VAL A 154 -15.78 -19.95 18.98
C VAL A 154 -14.92 -20.95 19.76
N VAL A 155 -13.91 -21.55 19.13
CA VAL A 155 -13.02 -22.53 19.79
C VAL A 155 -12.31 -21.89 20.99
N ILE A 156 -11.74 -20.70 20.81
CA ILE A 156 -11.01 -20.01 21.89
C ILE A 156 -11.98 -19.52 22.98
N ALA A 157 -13.18 -19.06 22.63
CA ALA A 157 -14.21 -18.70 23.61
C ALA A 157 -14.62 -19.89 24.48
N VAL A 158 -14.83 -21.07 23.86
CA VAL A 158 -15.19 -22.29 24.57
C VAL A 158 -14.04 -22.77 25.45
N LEU A 159 -12.80 -22.78 24.94
CA LEU A 159 -11.63 -23.18 25.74
C LEU A 159 -11.47 -22.29 26.98
N ASN A 160 -11.54 -20.97 26.80
CA ASN A 160 -11.47 -20.02 27.91
C ASN A 160 -12.68 -20.15 28.85
N GLY A 161 -13.88 -20.41 28.31
CA GLY A 161 -15.09 -20.62 29.10
C GLY A 161 -15.04 -21.88 29.96
N ILE A 162 -14.40 -22.96 29.47
CA ILE A 162 -14.25 -24.21 30.23
C ILE A 162 -13.42 -24.00 31.50
N VAL A 163 -12.38 -23.16 31.44
CA VAL A 163 -11.51 -22.86 32.59
C VAL A 163 -12.29 -22.25 33.76
N TYR A 164 -13.36 -21.50 33.48
CA TYR A 164 -14.16 -20.81 34.50
C TYR A 164 -15.54 -21.45 34.74
N LEU A 165 -15.75 -22.71 34.28
CA LEU A 165 -16.97 -23.46 34.58
C LEU A 165 -17.13 -23.65 36.09
N GLY A 166 -18.28 -23.23 36.64
CA GLY A 166 -18.62 -23.48 38.04
C GLY A 166 -18.19 -22.41 39.04
N ASN A 167 -18.07 -21.14 38.60
CA ASN A 167 -17.97 -20.03 39.54
C ASN A 167 -19.22 -19.96 40.43
N SER A 168 -19.00 -19.83 41.74
CA SER A 168 -20.02 -19.61 42.76
C SER A 168 -19.73 -18.26 43.42
N TYR A 169 -20.74 -17.60 43.97
CA TYR A 169 -20.62 -16.26 44.57
C TYR A 169 -19.98 -16.31 45.98
N THR A 170 -18.77 -16.85 46.09
CA THR A 170 -17.99 -16.93 47.32
C THR A 170 -16.78 -16.01 47.22
N GLN A 171 -16.31 -15.45 48.34
CA GLN A 171 -15.21 -14.48 48.39
C GLN A 171 -13.91 -14.99 47.74
N ASP A 172 -13.64 -16.29 47.84
CA ASP A 172 -12.47 -16.93 47.22
C ASP A 172 -12.51 -16.92 45.69
N LYS A 173 -13.69 -16.72 45.07
CA LYS A 173 -13.87 -16.73 43.61
C LYS A 173 -13.88 -15.35 42.97
N VAL A 174 -13.67 -14.27 43.74
CA VAL A 174 -13.53 -12.90 43.20
C VAL A 174 -12.30 -12.82 42.28
N ALA A 175 -11.20 -13.48 42.65
CA ALA A 175 -10.00 -13.58 41.81
C ALA A 175 -10.28 -14.28 40.47
N ASN A 176 -11.12 -15.32 40.46
CA ASN A 176 -11.51 -16.02 39.23
C ASN A 176 -12.37 -15.13 38.32
N ILE A 177 -13.27 -14.32 38.89
CA ILE A 177 -14.06 -13.36 38.11
C ILE A 177 -13.13 -12.33 37.48
N ASN A 178 -12.20 -11.75 38.23
CA ASN A 178 -11.25 -10.78 37.69
C ASN A 178 -10.36 -11.42 36.59
N GLY A 179 -9.88 -12.64 36.82
CA GLY A 179 -9.12 -13.42 35.83
C GLY A 179 -9.91 -13.66 34.53
N SER A 180 -11.20 -13.96 34.62
CA SER A 180 -12.06 -14.15 33.44
C SER A 180 -12.25 -12.85 32.63
N LEU A 181 -12.37 -11.70 33.31
CA LEU A 181 -12.46 -10.38 32.67
C LEU A 181 -11.13 -9.97 32.02
N PHE A 182 -10.01 -10.22 32.69
CA PHE A 182 -8.68 -9.99 32.13
C PHE A 182 -8.44 -10.88 30.89
N LEU A 183 -8.87 -12.15 30.95
CA LEU A 183 -8.73 -13.09 29.85
C LEU A 183 -9.59 -12.70 28.64
N LEU A 184 -10.80 -12.17 28.85
CA LEU A 184 -11.62 -11.57 27.79
C LEU A 184 -10.86 -10.47 27.06
N VAL A 185 -10.37 -9.46 27.79
CA VAL A 185 -9.67 -8.30 27.22
C VAL A 185 -8.42 -8.76 26.46
N THR A 186 -7.64 -9.65 27.07
CA THR A 186 -6.39 -10.18 26.50
C THR A 186 -6.61 -10.95 25.21
N ASN A 187 -7.60 -11.86 25.19
CA ASN A 187 -7.90 -12.64 23.99
C ASN A 187 -8.50 -11.77 22.88
N MET A 188 -9.35 -10.80 23.20
CA MET A 188 -9.89 -9.87 22.21
C MET A 188 -8.80 -8.97 21.61
N ALA A 189 -7.84 -8.51 22.41
CA ALA A 189 -6.73 -7.74 21.87
C ALA A 189 -5.88 -8.56 20.90
N PHE A 190 -5.40 -9.75 21.30
CA PHE A 190 -4.50 -10.53 20.44
C PHE A 190 -5.17 -11.11 19.20
N MET A 191 -6.33 -11.76 19.35
CA MET A 191 -6.95 -12.48 18.22
C MET A 191 -7.25 -11.55 17.04
N PHE A 192 -7.79 -10.37 17.32
CA PHE A 192 -8.16 -9.43 16.26
C PHE A 192 -6.96 -8.66 15.72
N GLN A 193 -6.01 -8.27 16.57
CA GLN A 193 -4.89 -7.44 16.14
C GLN A 193 -3.98 -8.15 15.13
N PHE A 194 -3.63 -9.43 15.36
CA PHE A 194 -2.80 -10.18 14.41
C PHE A 194 -3.48 -10.38 13.05
N VAL A 195 -4.78 -10.69 13.07
CA VAL A 195 -5.53 -10.94 11.85
C VAL A 195 -5.66 -9.67 11.01
N VAL A 196 -5.97 -8.53 11.64
CA VAL A 196 -6.08 -7.24 10.96
C VAL A 196 -4.75 -6.79 10.38
N VAL A 197 -3.64 -6.92 11.12
CA VAL A 197 -2.31 -6.53 10.59
C VAL A 197 -1.98 -7.32 9.32
N ASN A 198 -2.19 -8.64 9.33
CA ASN A 198 -1.91 -9.48 8.16
C ASN A 198 -2.76 -9.06 6.94
N HIS A 199 -4.07 -8.86 7.15
CA HIS A 199 -5.00 -8.46 6.09
C HIS A 199 -4.71 -7.05 5.56
N PHE A 200 -4.43 -6.10 6.46
CA PHE A 200 -4.16 -4.72 6.06
C PHE A 200 -2.84 -4.59 5.31
N CYS A 201 -1.77 -5.25 5.77
CA CYS A 201 -0.46 -5.21 5.13
C CYS A 201 -0.44 -5.91 3.76
N SER A 202 -1.27 -6.94 3.53
CA SER A 202 -1.36 -7.55 2.20
C SER A 202 -2.02 -6.60 1.18
N GLU A 203 -3.03 -5.84 1.60
CA GLU A 203 -3.77 -4.91 0.75
C GLU A 203 -3.06 -3.57 0.51
N ILE A 204 -2.16 -3.15 1.40
CA ILE A 204 -1.53 -1.81 1.35
C ILE A 204 -0.77 -1.56 0.04
N SER A 205 -0.18 -2.62 -0.55
CA SER A 205 0.53 -2.57 -1.82
C SER A 205 -0.39 -2.16 -2.99
N THR A 206 -1.62 -2.69 -2.99
CA THR A 206 -2.64 -2.34 -3.98
C THR A 206 -3.10 -0.91 -3.78
N PHE A 207 -3.28 -0.48 -2.53
CA PHE A 207 -3.62 0.90 -2.20
C PHE A 207 -2.57 1.89 -2.73
N TYR A 208 -1.27 1.65 -2.55
CA TYR A 208 -0.22 2.54 -3.06
C TYR A 208 -0.28 2.71 -4.58
N ARG A 209 -0.55 1.64 -5.31
CA ARG A 209 -0.71 1.65 -6.77
C ARG A 209 -1.95 2.43 -7.21
N GLU A 210 -3.06 2.27 -6.50
CA GLU A 210 -4.31 2.98 -6.81
C GLU A 210 -4.23 4.47 -6.46
N TYR A 211 -3.55 4.80 -5.36
CA TYR A 211 -3.30 6.17 -4.93
C TYR A 211 -2.33 6.91 -5.86
N SER A 212 -1.25 6.27 -6.32
CA SER A 212 -0.32 6.85 -7.29
C SER A 212 -0.97 7.12 -8.65
N SER A 213 -2.00 6.35 -9.00
CA SER A 213 -2.80 6.53 -10.20
C SER A 213 -3.89 7.62 -10.07
N GLY A 214 -4.06 8.23 -8.88
CA GLY A 214 -5.05 9.29 -8.67
C GLY A 214 -6.51 8.81 -8.68
N LEU A 215 -6.78 7.56 -8.27
CA LEU A 215 -8.14 6.99 -8.27
C LEU A 215 -9.01 7.53 -7.12
N TYR A 216 -8.45 7.65 -5.91
CA TYR A 216 -9.20 8.11 -4.73
C TYR A 216 -8.29 8.68 -3.63
N SER A 217 -8.88 9.48 -2.75
CA SER A 217 -8.21 10.06 -1.58
C SER A 217 -7.97 9.06 -0.45
N VAL A 218 -6.92 9.29 0.35
CA VAL A 218 -6.56 8.44 1.50
C VAL A 218 -7.68 8.38 2.54
N SER A 219 -8.33 9.52 2.82
CA SER A 219 -9.41 9.62 3.80
C SER A 219 -10.65 8.83 3.36
N ALA A 220 -11.00 8.87 2.07
CA ALA A 220 -12.12 8.09 1.54
C ALA A 220 -11.86 6.58 1.67
N TYR A 221 -10.63 6.13 1.39
CA TYR A 221 -10.23 4.73 1.55
C TYR A 221 -10.28 4.27 3.01
N PHE A 222 -9.68 5.04 3.92
CA PHE A 222 -9.62 4.69 5.34
C PHE A 222 -11.02 4.56 5.93
N MET A 223 -11.90 5.54 5.68
CA MET A 223 -13.28 5.52 6.19
C MET A 223 -14.10 4.38 5.57
N ALA A 224 -14.01 4.19 4.24
CA ALA A 224 -14.75 3.14 3.56
C ALA A 224 -14.32 1.73 4.01
N LYS A 225 -13.04 1.53 4.28
CA LYS A 225 -12.51 0.26 4.78
C LYS A 225 -12.95 -0.04 6.21
N ASN A 226 -12.74 0.90 7.13
CA ASN A 226 -13.17 0.74 8.52
C ASN A 226 -14.66 0.42 8.61
N LEU A 227 -15.50 1.16 7.88
CA LEU A 227 -16.95 0.97 7.92
C LEU A 227 -17.41 -0.37 7.30
N ALA A 228 -16.69 -0.88 6.30
CA ALA A 228 -17.00 -2.15 5.66
C ALA A 228 -16.61 -3.36 6.52
N GLU A 229 -15.53 -3.27 7.30
CA GLU A 229 -15.04 -4.37 8.14
C GLU A 229 -15.69 -4.39 9.54
N LEU A 230 -16.18 -3.24 10.04
CA LEU A 230 -16.79 -3.09 11.37
C LEU A 230 -17.90 -4.10 11.69
N PRO A 231 -18.88 -4.40 10.80
CA PRO A 231 -19.96 -5.34 11.10
C PRO A 231 -19.45 -6.76 11.35
N THR A 232 -18.48 -7.20 10.54
CA THR A 232 -17.85 -8.52 10.64
C THR A 232 -17.13 -8.68 11.96
N TYR A 233 -16.32 -7.67 12.32
CA TYR A 233 -15.57 -7.65 13.56
C TYR A 233 -16.50 -7.61 14.77
N THR A 234 -17.53 -6.76 14.75
CA THR A 234 -18.53 -6.67 15.83
C THR A 234 -19.26 -7.99 16.03
N LEU A 235 -19.63 -8.69 14.95
CA LEU A 235 -20.27 -10.01 15.03
C LEU A 235 -19.36 -11.02 15.73
N ALA A 236 -18.07 -11.07 15.37
CA ALA A 236 -17.11 -11.97 16.01
C ALA A 236 -16.90 -11.62 17.50
N ALA A 237 -16.85 -10.33 17.85
CA ALA A 237 -16.79 -9.83 19.22
C ALA A 237 -17.95 -10.34 20.07
N VAL A 238 -19.16 -10.13 19.54
CA VAL A 238 -20.41 -10.46 20.23
C VAL A 238 -20.53 -11.96 20.41
N MET A 239 -20.15 -12.75 19.40
CA MET A 239 -20.11 -14.21 19.50
C MET A 239 -19.15 -14.69 20.58
N PHE A 240 -17.90 -14.19 20.59
CA PHE A 240 -16.91 -14.55 21.61
C PHE A 240 -17.38 -14.16 23.02
N GLY A 241 -17.79 -12.90 23.19
CA GLY A 241 -18.24 -12.36 24.47
C GLY A 241 -19.48 -13.08 25.00
N SER A 242 -20.43 -13.40 24.13
CA SER A 242 -21.64 -14.12 24.53
C SER A 242 -21.32 -15.52 25.07
N ILE A 243 -20.48 -16.28 24.36
CA ILE A 243 -20.10 -17.64 24.78
C ILE A 243 -19.39 -17.58 26.13
N LEU A 244 -18.38 -16.71 26.27
CA LEU A 244 -17.61 -16.59 27.50
C LEU A 244 -18.49 -16.15 28.67
N TYR A 245 -19.45 -15.24 28.43
CA TYR A 245 -20.35 -14.72 29.45
C TYR A 245 -21.22 -15.80 30.09
N TRP A 246 -21.87 -16.61 29.24
CA TRP A 246 -22.77 -17.67 29.68
C TRP A 246 -22.02 -18.84 30.30
N MET A 247 -20.85 -19.21 29.76
CA MET A 247 -20.04 -20.31 30.30
C MET A 247 -19.41 -19.98 31.66
N SER A 248 -18.96 -18.74 31.85
CA SER A 248 -18.34 -18.29 33.11
C SER A 248 -19.37 -17.98 34.21
N ARG A 249 -20.67 -18.08 33.88
CA ARG A 249 -21.82 -17.84 34.75
C ARG A 249 -21.76 -16.48 35.46
N HIS A 250 -21.54 -15.42 34.67
CA HIS A 250 -21.63 -14.05 35.18
C HIS A 250 -23.07 -13.68 35.58
N PHE A 251 -23.21 -12.53 36.24
CA PHE A 251 -24.46 -12.11 36.87
C PHE A 251 -25.61 -12.01 35.84
N PRO A 252 -26.75 -12.70 36.03
CA PRO A 252 -27.75 -12.87 34.97
C PRO A 252 -28.68 -11.65 34.78
N LEU A 253 -28.14 -10.44 34.72
CA LEU A 253 -28.88 -9.24 34.30
C LEU A 253 -28.57 -8.85 32.87
N TRP A 254 -29.62 -8.43 32.17
CA TRP A 254 -29.54 -7.93 30.80
C TRP A 254 -28.66 -6.68 30.69
N ASP A 255 -28.71 -5.77 31.65
CA ASP A 255 -27.90 -4.53 31.64
C ASP A 255 -26.41 -4.84 31.79
N ALA A 256 -26.06 -5.79 32.68
CA ALA A 256 -24.68 -6.23 32.90
C ALA A 256 -24.12 -6.94 31.66
N PHE A 257 -24.94 -7.75 31.00
CA PHE A 257 -24.58 -8.40 29.73
C PHE A 257 -24.34 -7.40 28.61
N GLY A 258 -25.23 -6.41 28.47
CA GLY A 258 -25.07 -5.34 27.47
C GLY A 258 -23.79 -4.53 27.68
N PHE A 259 -23.48 -4.18 28.93
CA PHE A 259 -22.25 -3.47 29.28
C PHE A 259 -20.99 -4.31 29.04
N TYR A 260 -21.04 -5.61 29.36
CA TYR A 260 -19.95 -6.55 29.09
C TYR A 260 -19.64 -6.66 27.59
N LEU A 261 -20.67 -6.81 26.75
CA LEU A 261 -20.50 -6.84 25.30
C LEU A 261 -19.98 -5.50 24.74
N LEU A 262 -20.47 -4.38 25.27
CA LEU A 262 -20.00 -3.06 24.87
C LEU A 262 -18.49 -2.91 25.13
N ILE A 263 -18.02 -3.31 26.31
CA ILE A 263 -16.59 -3.29 26.63
C ILE A 263 -15.81 -4.18 25.66
N ALA A 264 -16.28 -5.41 25.40
CA ALA A 264 -15.61 -6.31 24.46
C ALA A 264 -15.47 -5.70 23.06
N VAL A 265 -16.53 -5.07 22.55
CA VAL A 265 -16.52 -4.37 21.25
C VAL A 265 -15.58 -3.15 21.26
N LEU A 266 -15.55 -2.37 22.34
CA LEU A 266 -14.66 -1.20 22.46
C LEU A 266 -13.18 -1.61 22.52
N VAL A 267 -12.85 -2.63 23.30
CA VAL A 267 -11.50 -3.21 23.39
C VAL A 267 -11.06 -3.71 22.01
N GLN A 268 -11.94 -4.42 21.31
CA GLN A 268 -11.65 -4.89 19.97
C GLN A 268 -11.42 -3.74 18.98
N ASN A 269 -12.25 -2.70 18.97
CA ASN A 269 -12.03 -1.53 18.11
C ASN A 269 -10.69 -0.83 18.40
N THR A 270 -10.30 -0.79 19.67
CA THR A 270 -8.98 -0.26 20.09
C THR A 270 -7.84 -1.13 19.54
N ALA A 271 -7.94 -2.45 19.66
CA ALA A 271 -6.95 -3.38 19.12
C ALA A 271 -6.82 -3.29 17.59
N ILE A 272 -7.95 -3.19 16.88
CA ILE A 272 -7.99 -2.98 15.42
C ILE A 272 -7.29 -1.67 15.03
N SER A 273 -7.51 -0.59 15.79
CA SER A 273 -6.88 0.70 15.55
C SER A 273 -5.35 0.63 15.72
N ILE A 274 -4.87 -0.06 16.76
CA ILE A 274 -3.43 -0.30 16.97
C ILE A 274 -2.87 -1.14 15.81
N ALA A 275 -3.58 -2.18 15.37
CA ALA A 275 -3.18 -2.98 14.21
C ALA A 275 -3.00 -2.13 12.94
N TYR A 276 -3.96 -1.24 12.62
CA TYR A 276 -3.82 -0.35 11.48
C TYR A 276 -2.66 0.62 11.62
N ALA A 277 -2.43 1.18 12.81
CA ALA A 277 -1.31 2.07 13.05
C ALA A 277 0.04 1.37 12.78
N VAL A 278 0.22 0.16 13.34
CA VAL A 278 1.43 -0.65 13.11
C VAL A 278 1.54 -1.05 11.64
N GLY A 279 0.45 -1.44 10.99
CA GLY A 279 0.42 -1.78 9.57
C GLY A 279 0.84 -0.62 8.67
N CYS A 280 0.42 0.61 8.99
CA CYS A 280 0.81 1.82 8.26
C CYS A 280 2.29 2.18 8.43
N VAL A 281 2.85 1.98 9.62
CA VAL A 281 4.26 2.33 9.92
C VAL A 281 5.23 1.39 9.22
N PHE A 282 4.96 0.08 9.22
CA PHE A 282 5.93 -0.90 8.72
C PHE A 282 5.68 -1.33 7.26
N GLY A 283 4.43 -1.30 6.78
CA GLY A 283 4.06 -1.61 5.38
C GLY A 283 4.39 -3.03 4.89
N SER A 284 5.05 -3.86 5.70
CA SER A 284 5.42 -5.24 5.44
C SER A 284 4.83 -6.16 6.51
N VAL A 285 4.23 -7.27 6.06
CA VAL A 285 3.54 -8.23 6.92
C VAL A 285 4.49 -8.80 7.98
N SER A 286 5.68 -9.25 7.56
CA SER A 286 6.64 -9.93 8.45
C SER A 286 7.16 -9.02 9.57
N THR A 287 7.43 -7.75 9.26
CA THR A 287 7.94 -6.79 10.25
C THR A 287 6.84 -6.31 11.20
N ALA A 288 5.65 -6.02 10.66
CA ALA A 288 4.50 -5.59 11.45
C ALA A 288 4.08 -6.65 12.47
N VAL A 289 4.00 -7.91 12.07
CA VAL A 289 3.64 -9.03 12.97
C VAL A 289 4.71 -9.29 14.04
N ALA A 290 5.99 -9.09 13.72
CA ALA A 290 7.09 -9.27 14.68
C ALA A 290 7.13 -8.16 15.74
N ILE A 291 6.74 -6.93 15.38
CA ILE A 291 6.80 -5.76 16.27
C ILE A 291 5.52 -5.61 17.10
N LEU A 292 4.40 -6.12 16.60
CA LEU A 292 3.09 -6.07 17.28
C LEU A 292 3.13 -6.49 18.76
N PRO A 293 3.76 -7.62 19.14
CA PRO A 293 3.78 -8.08 20.54
C PRO A 293 4.61 -7.15 21.44
N ILE A 294 5.61 -6.45 20.90
CA ILE A 294 6.46 -5.53 21.66
C ILE A 294 5.62 -4.39 22.24
N PHE A 295 4.56 -3.96 21.55
CA PHE A 295 3.65 -2.94 22.02
C PHE A 295 2.51 -3.50 22.88
N VAL A 296 1.97 -4.67 22.52
CA VAL A 296 0.79 -5.24 23.19
C VAL A 296 1.13 -5.87 24.53
N VAL A 297 2.24 -6.62 24.61
CA VAL A 297 2.62 -7.36 25.84
C VAL A 297 2.85 -6.42 27.02
N PRO A 298 3.56 -5.28 26.89
CA PRO A 298 3.65 -4.31 27.98
C PRO A 298 2.30 -3.72 28.38
N MET A 299 1.44 -3.37 27.42
CA MET A 299 0.09 -2.86 27.74
C MET A 299 -0.73 -3.86 28.55
N MET A 300 -0.56 -5.16 28.28
CA MET A 300 -1.20 -6.22 29.06
C MET A 300 -0.58 -6.38 30.45
N ALA A 301 0.74 -6.30 30.56
CA ALA A 301 1.44 -6.40 31.85
C ALA A 301 1.03 -5.27 32.81
N PHE A 302 0.70 -4.09 32.28
CA PHE A 302 0.19 -2.95 33.06
C PHE A 302 -1.35 -2.91 33.16
N GLY A 303 -2.06 -3.91 32.64
CA GLY A 303 -3.52 -3.95 32.57
C GLY A 303 -4.23 -4.36 33.86
N GLY A 304 -3.50 -4.86 34.87
CA GLY A 304 -4.03 -5.29 36.17
C GLY A 304 -3.24 -6.42 36.82
#